data_AF-A0A0M7L502-F1
#
_entry.id   AF-A0A0M7L502-F1
#
_cell.length_a   1.000
_cell.length_b   1.000
_cell.length_c   1.000
_cell.angle_alpha   90.00
_cell.angle_beta   90.00
_cell.angle_gamma   90.00
#
_symmetry.space_group_name_H-M   'P 1'
#
loop_
_entity.id
_entity.type
_entity.pdbx_description
1 polymer ?
#
loop_
_entity_poly.entity_id
_entity_poly.type
_entity_poly.pdbx_seq_one_letter_code
_entity_poly.pdbx_strand_id
1 'polypeptide(L)'
;MPTPSLYRRRPPDVSREALAAPSLHDLLRRHAEPLAQLLRRRLADGAAGFDAAAAPWRERGPGPFSSWLYGIALGLLREADASPAPSPAGAGFIDRFTETLPPEVARPLLALARSRLDAAECALYLCKPARAAEWLAGQTG
;
A
#
# COMPACT_ATOMS: atom_id res chain seq x y z
N MET A 1 -9.25 44.44 -31.13
CA MET A 1 -8.45 43.58 -30.23
C MET A 1 -9.34 42.45 -29.72
N PRO A 2 -9.04 41.17 -30.01
CA PRO A 2 -9.79 40.06 -29.44
C PRO A 2 -9.17 39.60 -28.10
N THR A 3 -10.01 39.45 -27.08
CA THR A 3 -9.71 38.82 -25.78
C THR A 3 -9.42 37.32 -25.97
N PRO A 4 -8.34 36.76 -25.38
CA PRO A 4 -8.10 35.33 -25.44
C PRO A 4 -9.09 34.58 -24.54
N SER A 5 -9.83 33.66 -25.15
CA SER A 5 -10.69 32.70 -24.47
C SER A 5 -9.84 31.83 -23.54
N LEU A 6 -10.14 31.88 -22.24
CA LEU A 6 -9.57 30.98 -21.25
C LEU A 6 -10.01 29.56 -21.61
N TYR A 7 -9.10 28.78 -22.19
CA TYR A 7 -9.21 27.33 -22.27
C TYR A 7 -9.50 26.80 -20.87
N ARG A 8 -10.78 26.52 -20.58
CA ARG A 8 -11.17 25.57 -19.54
C ARG A 8 -10.36 24.32 -19.84
N ARG A 9 -9.32 24.06 -19.05
CA ARG A 9 -8.69 22.75 -18.99
C ARG A 9 -9.81 21.77 -18.64
N ARG A 10 -10.31 21.07 -19.65
CA ARG A 10 -11.09 19.86 -19.45
C ARG A 10 -10.21 18.99 -18.56
N PRO A 11 -10.65 18.54 -17.37
CA PRO A 11 -9.89 17.53 -16.66
C PRO A 11 -9.66 16.38 -17.65
N PRO A 12 -8.46 15.77 -17.69
CA PRO A 12 -8.21 14.65 -18.58
C PRO A 12 -9.27 13.58 -18.37
N ASP A 13 -9.30 12.57 -19.23
CA ASP A 13 -10.24 11.43 -19.22
C ASP A 13 -10.11 10.52 -17.96
N VAL A 14 -9.81 11.11 -16.79
CA VAL A 14 -9.64 10.51 -15.46
C VAL A 14 -10.82 9.61 -15.10
N SER A 15 -12.02 9.85 -15.65
CA SER A 15 -13.20 9.08 -15.27
C SER A 15 -13.21 7.66 -15.84
N ARG A 16 -12.70 7.40 -17.05
CA ARG A 16 -12.82 6.06 -17.67
C ARG A 16 -11.61 5.18 -17.39
N GLU A 17 -10.40 5.75 -17.43
CA GLU A 17 -9.17 5.04 -17.05
C GLU A 17 -9.12 4.74 -15.54
N ALA A 18 -9.62 5.62 -14.67
CA ALA A 18 -9.68 5.34 -13.24
C ALA A 18 -10.74 4.28 -12.87
N LEU A 19 -11.78 4.11 -13.69
CA LEU A 19 -12.76 3.02 -13.52
C LEU A 19 -12.23 1.65 -13.98
N ALA A 20 -11.26 1.64 -14.89
CA ALA A 20 -10.61 0.41 -15.36
C ALA A 20 -9.34 0.05 -14.55
N ALA A 21 -8.79 1.00 -13.79
CA ALA A 21 -7.62 0.78 -12.97
C ALA A 21 -7.93 -0.18 -11.81
N PRO A 22 -7.07 -1.19 -11.55
CA PRO A 22 -7.29 -2.12 -10.46
C PRO A 22 -7.30 -1.37 -9.11
N SER A 23 -8.18 -1.80 -8.23
CA SER A 23 -8.18 -1.32 -6.85
C SER A 23 -6.88 -1.70 -6.14
N LEU A 24 -6.53 -0.98 -5.08
CA LEU A 24 -5.38 -1.35 -4.24
C LEU A 24 -5.56 -2.78 -3.68
N HIS A 25 -6.78 -3.15 -3.30
CA HIS A 25 -7.10 -4.51 -2.84
C HIS A 25 -6.87 -5.57 -3.92
N ASP A 26 -7.22 -5.29 -5.18
CA ASP A 26 -6.97 -6.21 -6.30
C ASP A 26 -5.48 -6.40 -6.54
N LEU A 27 -4.70 -5.32 -6.49
CA LEU A 27 -3.24 -5.41 -6.63
C LEU A 27 -2.61 -6.18 -5.46
N LEU A 28 -3.03 -5.89 -4.23
CA LEU A 28 -2.60 -6.64 -3.04
C LEU A 28 -2.93 -8.12 -3.14
N ARG A 29 -4.10 -8.47 -3.68
CA ARG A 29 -4.49 -9.86 -3.91
C ARG A 29 -3.59 -10.54 -4.95
N ARG A 30 -3.26 -9.87 -6.04
CA ARG A 30 -2.33 -10.40 -7.08
C ARG A 30 -0.92 -10.60 -6.55
N HIS A 31 -0.49 -9.76 -5.60
CA HIS A 31 0.86 -9.79 -5.03
C HIS A 31 0.88 -10.27 -3.57
N ALA A 32 -0.15 -11.01 -3.14
CA ALA A 32 -0.30 -11.46 -1.76
C ALA A 32 0.85 -12.38 -1.31
N GLU A 33 1.29 -13.29 -2.18
CA GLU A 33 2.35 -14.24 -1.84
C GLU A 33 3.74 -13.59 -1.76
N PRO A 34 4.20 -12.79 -2.74
CA PRO A 34 5.42 -11.99 -2.59
C PRO A 34 5.41 -11.09 -1.35
N LEU A 35 4.28 -10.46 -1.05
CA LEU A 35 4.12 -9.64 0.14
C LEU A 35 4.23 -10.49 1.42
N ALA A 36 3.55 -11.62 1.50
CA ALA A 36 3.61 -12.52 2.65
C ALA A 36 5.04 -13.02 2.93
N GLN A 37 5.79 -13.38 1.89
CA GLN A 37 7.19 -13.81 2.02
C GLN A 37 8.09 -12.69 2.53
N LEU A 38 7.91 -11.47 2.03
CA LEU A 38 8.66 -10.31 2.49
C LEU A 38 8.38 -10.00 3.97
N LEU A 39 7.10 -9.98 4.37
CA LEU A 39 6.70 -9.73 5.76
C LEU A 39 7.21 -10.84 6.70
N ARG A 40 7.11 -12.10 6.28
CA ARG A 40 7.67 -13.25 7.00
C ARG A 40 9.17 -13.11 7.25
N ARG A 41 9.95 -12.68 6.24
CA ARG A 41 11.41 -12.46 6.38
C ARG A 41 11.72 -11.30 7.33
N ARG A 42 10.90 -10.25 7.32
CA ARG A 42 11.07 -9.10 8.24
C ARG A 42 10.76 -9.48 9.69
N LEU A 43 9.87 -10.43 9.90
CA LEU A 43 9.46 -10.95 11.20
C LEU A 43 10.25 -12.21 11.63
N ALA A 44 11.45 -12.43 11.08
CA ALA A 44 12.17 -13.72 11.15
C ALA A 44 12.47 -14.26 12.57
N ASP A 45 12.38 -13.45 13.64
CA ASP A 45 12.39 -13.97 15.02
C ASP A 45 11.10 -14.74 15.39
N GLY A 46 10.12 -14.82 14.49
CA GLY A 46 8.80 -15.43 14.69
C GLY A 46 8.12 -15.93 13.42
N ALA A 47 8.85 -16.46 12.42
CA ALA A 47 8.26 -16.97 11.18
C ALA A 47 7.16 -18.02 11.40
N ALA A 48 7.31 -18.89 12.41
CA ALA A 48 6.27 -19.82 12.84
C ALA A 48 5.01 -19.09 13.39
N GLY A 49 5.21 -17.98 14.11
CA GLY A 49 4.15 -17.11 14.57
C GLY A 49 3.42 -16.39 13.43
N PHE A 50 4.15 -15.97 12.39
CA PHE A 50 3.54 -15.41 11.18
C PHE A 50 2.64 -16.42 10.47
N ASP A 51 3.14 -17.65 10.25
CA ASP A 51 2.35 -18.68 9.56
C ASP A 51 1.12 -19.10 10.38
N ALA A 52 1.26 -19.23 11.70
CA ALA A 52 0.14 -19.50 12.61
C ALA A 52 -0.89 -18.37 12.61
N ALA A 53 -0.45 -17.10 12.64
CA ALA A 53 -1.33 -15.94 12.56
C ALA A 53 -2.02 -15.80 11.19
N ALA A 54 -1.34 -16.21 10.11
CA ALA A 54 -1.86 -16.16 8.75
C ALA A 54 -2.91 -17.24 8.44
N ALA A 55 -2.80 -18.41 9.08
CA ALA A 55 -3.67 -19.57 8.83
C ALA A 55 -5.18 -19.24 8.81
N PRO A 56 -5.78 -18.60 9.85
CA PRO A 56 -7.22 -18.32 9.84
C PRO A 56 -7.63 -17.34 8.73
N TRP A 57 -6.73 -16.48 8.25
CA TRP A 57 -7.02 -15.55 7.16
C TRP A 57 -6.93 -16.21 5.79
N ARG A 58 -5.99 -17.15 5.62
CA ARG A 58 -5.89 -17.97 4.40
C ARG A 58 -7.12 -18.86 4.22
N GLU A 59 -7.61 -19.46 5.30
CA GLU A 59 -8.84 -20.29 5.28
C GLU A 59 -10.08 -19.48 4.86
N ARG A 60 -10.14 -18.19 5.22
CA ARG A 60 -11.23 -17.27 4.82
C ARG A 60 -11.14 -16.81 3.36
N GLY A 61 -10.04 -17.13 2.67
CA GLY A 61 -9.86 -16.87 1.25
C GLY A 61 -8.99 -15.64 0.92
N PRO A 62 -8.79 -15.38 -0.38
CA PRO A 62 -7.74 -14.46 -0.86
C PRO A 62 -8.01 -12.99 -0.52
N GLY A 63 -9.27 -12.57 -0.41
CA GLY A 63 -9.64 -11.19 -0.07
C GLY A 63 -9.33 -10.83 1.39
N PRO A 64 -9.84 -11.59 2.38
CA PRO A 64 -9.50 -11.41 3.79
C PRO A 64 -8.00 -11.53 4.05
N PHE A 65 -7.32 -12.48 3.38
CA PHE A 65 -5.87 -12.63 3.50
C PHE A 65 -5.09 -11.41 3.01
N SER A 66 -5.42 -10.85 1.84
CA SER A 66 -4.73 -9.66 1.33
C SER A 66 -4.99 -8.41 2.19
N SER A 67 -6.19 -8.26 2.75
CA SER A 67 -6.49 -7.17 3.70
C SER A 67 -5.75 -7.32 5.03
N TRP A 68 -5.53 -8.55 5.50
CA TRP A 68 -4.71 -8.80 6.69
C TRP A 68 -3.23 -8.47 6.44
N LEU A 69 -2.67 -8.92 5.30
CA LEU A 69 -1.31 -8.59 4.89
C LEU A 69 -1.10 -7.07 4.76
N TYR A 70 -2.10 -6.36 4.23
CA TYR A 70 -2.11 -4.90 4.15
C TYR A 70 -1.89 -4.24 5.51
N GLY A 71 -2.63 -4.65 6.54
CA GLY A 71 -2.51 -4.08 7.88
C GLY A 71 -1.12 -4.28 8.48
N ILE A 72 -0.54 -5.47 8.31
CA ILE A 72 0.82 -5.77 8.77
C ILE A 72 1.84 -4.93 8.01
N ALA A 73 1.73 -4.88 6.67
CA ALA A 73 2.63 -4.10 5.83
C ALA A 73 2.61 -2.63 6.22
N LEU A 74 1.42 -2.04 6.41
CA LEU A 74 1.27 -0.64 6.79
C LEU A 74 1.92 -0.35 8.15
N GLY A 75 1.74 -1.22 9.14
CA GLY A 75 2.36 -1.09 10.46
C GLY A 75 3.89 -1.14 10.40
N LEU A 76 4.44 -2.12 9.69
CA LEU A 76 5.90 -2.28 9.54
C LEU A 76 6.54 -1.15 8.72
N LEU A 77 5.83 -0.64 7.71
CA LEU A 77 6.29 0.52 6.94
C LEU A 77 6.32 1.79 7.81
N ARG A 78 5.31 2.00 8.67
CA ARG A 78 5.28 3.12 9.63
C ARG A 78 6.41 3.03 10.64
N GLU A 79 6.65 1.85 11.19
CA GLU A 79 7.78 1.60 12.10
C GLU A 79 9.12 1.88 11.42
N ALA A 80 9.30 1.42 10.18
CA ALA A 80 10.52 1.63 9.42
C ALA A 80 10.75 3.11 9.06
N ASP A 81 9.69 3.86 8.75
CA ASP A 81 9.77 5.30 8.42
C ASP A 81 9.99 6.16 9.68
N ALA A 82 9.46 5.74 10.84
CA ALA A 82 9.60 6.43 12.11
C ALA A 82 10.93 6.16 12.84
N SER A 83 11.69 5.13 12.46
CA SER A 83 12.93 4.74 13.16
C SER A 83 14.11 5.67 12.79
N PRO A 84 14.62 6.51 13.72
CA PRO A 84 15.64 7.52 13.43
C PRO A 84 17.07 6.98 13.30
N ALA A 85 17.27 5.67 13.37
CA ALA A 85 18.58 5.01 13.27
C ALA A 85 18.47 3.69 12.49
N PRO A 86 19.56 3.24 11.83
CA PRO A 86 19.61 1.93 11.18
C PRO A 86 19.67 0.85 12.26
N SER A 87 18.53 0.55 12.88
CA SER A 87 18.38 -0.72 13.59
C SER A 87 18.60 -1.82 12.55
N PRO A 88 19.49 -2.80 12.78
CA PRO A 88 19.83 -3.82 11.79
C PRO A 88 18.60 -4.63 11.34
N ALA A 89 17.54 -4.68 12.16
CA ALA A 89 16.26 -5.31 11.81
C ALA A 89 15.36 -4.45 10.90
N GLY A 90 15.46 -3.11 10.98
CA GLY A 90 14.65 -2.16 10.21
C GLY A 90 15.35 -1.59 8.96
N ALA A 91 16.69 -1.59 8.94
CA ALA A 91 17.50 -1.05 7.86
C ALA A 91 17.19 -1.75 6.52
N GLY A 92 16.82 -0.95 5.53
CA GLY A 92 16.51 -1.41 4.17
C GLY A 92 15.20 -2.19 4.02
N PHE A 93 14.28 -2.17 5.01
CA PHE A 93 12.97 -2.79 4.80
C PHE A 93 12.17 -2.07 3.71
N ILE A 94 12.18 -0.73 3.71
CA ILE A 94 11.55 0.09 2.67
C ILE A 94 12.17 -0.23 1.31
N ASP A 95 13.51 -0.31 1.22
CA ASP A 95 14.21 -0.63 -0.03
C ASP A 95 13.80 -2.02 -0.55
N ARG A 96 13.90 -3.05 0.29
CA ARG A 96 13.47 -4.42 -0.05
C ARG A 96 12.00 -4.49 -0.44
N PHE A 97 11.15 -3.68 0.19
CA PHE A 97 9.73 -3.58 -0.14
C PHE A 97 9.51 -3.01 -1.54
N THR A 98 10.24 -1.94 -1.90
CA THR A 98 10.20 -1.35 -3.24
C THR A 98 10.85 -2.21 -4.32
N GLU A 99 11.84 -3.04 -3.97
CA GLU A 99 12.45 -4.00 -4.89
C GLU A 99 11.58 -5.24 -5.14
N THR A 100 10.85 -5.69 -4.11
CA THR A 100 10.04 -6.92 -4.16
C THR A 100 8.68 -6.67 -4.81
N LEU A 101 8.06 -5.53 -4.55
CA LEU A 101 6.71 -5.23 -4.99
C LEU A 101 6.71 -4.25 -6.16
N PRO A 102 5.78 -4.40 -7.10
CA PRO A 102 5.69 -3.48 -8.22
C PRO A 102 5.32 -2.06 -7.74
N PRO A 103 5.74 -1.01 -8.46
CA PRO A 103 5.51 0.38 -8.05
C PRO A 103 4.05 0.71 -7.78
N GLU A 104 3.12 0.09 -8.49
CA GLU A 104 1.67 0.27 -8.36
C GLU A 104 1.13 -0.23 -7.01
N VAL A 105 1.87 -1.12 -6.33
CA VAL A 105 1.59 -1.57 -4.97
C VAL A 105 2.42 -0.79 -3.96
N ALA A 106 3.72 -0.63 -4.24
CA ALA A 106 4.66 -0.08 -3.27
C ALA A 106 4.39 1.39 -2.94
N ARG A 107 4.16 2.21 -3.97
CA ARG A 107 3.96 3.67 -3.82
C ARG A 107 2.73 4.04 -2.98
N PRO A 108 1.51 3.51 -3.24
CA PRO A 108 0.36 3.84 -2.42
C PRO A 108 0.52 3.37 -0.97
N LEU A 109 1.15 2.23 -0.73
CA LEU A 109 1.40 1.75 0.64
C LEU A 109 2.39 2.64 1.39
N LEU A 110 3.44 3.10 0.72
CA LEU A 110 4.39 4.06 1.31
C LEU A 110 3.75 5.42 1.56
N ALA A 111 2.91 5.91 0.65
CA ALA A 111 2.17 7.15 0.83
C ALA A 111 1.21 7.06 2.03
N LEU A 112 0.49 5.94 2.17
CA LEU A 112 -0.39 5.68 3.33
C LEU A 112 0.39 5.52 4.63
N ALA A 113 1.56 4.88 4.59
CA ALA A 113 2.43 4.74 5.76
C ALA A 113 2.91 6.11 6.27
N ARG A 114 3.24 7.04 5.36
CA ARG A 114 3.71 8.40 5.66
C ARG A 114 2.59 9.40 5.97
N SER A 115 1.36 9.06 5.62
CA SER A 115 0.20 9.90 5.91
C SER A 115 -0.08 9.98 7.41
N ARG A 116 -0.77 11.06 7.83
CA ARG A 116 -1.25 11.20 9.22
C ARG A 116 -2.53 10.41 9.52
N LEU A 117 -3.02 9.67 8.52
CA LEU A 117 -4.25 8.90 8.63
C LEU A 117 -4.09 7.76 9.63
N ASP A 118 -5.12 7.50 10.42
CA ASP A 118 -5.15 6.31 11.27
C ASP A 118 -5.34 5.03 10.45
N ALA A 119 -5.27 3.88 11.12
CA ALA A 119 -5.40 2.58 10.46
C ALA A 119 -6.80 2.34 9.83
N ALA A 120 -7.85 2.89 10.44
CA ALA A 120 -9.22 2.75 9.94
C ALA A 120 -9.45 3.62 8.70
N GLU A 121 -8.92 4.84 8.70
CA GLU A 121 -8.96 5.76 7.55
C GLU A 121 -8.17 5.17 6.36
N CYS A 122 -7.01 4.58 6.64
CA CYS A 122 -6.19 3.90 5.64
C CYS A 122 -6.94 2.71 4.97
N ALA A 123 -7.75 1.97 5.72
CA ALA A 123 -8.54 0.86 5.17
C ALA A 123 -9.56 1.31 4.09
N LEU A 124 -10.02 2.56 4.13
CA LEU A 124 -10.92 3.13 3.10
C LEU A 124 -10.26 3.22 1.72
N TYR A 125 -8.93 3.17 1.66
CA TYR A 125 -8.17 3.24 0.42
C TYR A 125 -8.02 1.89 -0.30
N LEU A 126 -8.36 0.78 0.37
CA LEU A 126 -8.31 -0.56 -0.25
C LEU A 126 -9.23 -0.67 -1.47
N CYS A 127 -10.40 -0.02 -1.42
CA CYS A 127 -11.36 -0.01 -2.53
C CYS A 127 -11.08 1.06 -3.58
N LYS A 128 -10.06 1.92 -3.38
CA LYS A 128 -9.72 2.99 -4.32
C LYS A 128 -8.74 2.48 -5.38
N PRO A 129 -8.76 3.06 -6.60
CA PRO A 129 -7.70 2.86 -7.56
C PRO A 129 -6.34 3.21 -6.94
N ALA A 130 -5.32 2.40 -7.18
CA ALA A 130 -4.03 2.52 -6.51
C ALA A 130 -3.38 3.92 -6.67
N ARG A 131 -3.43 4.50 -7.86
CA ARG A 131 -2.95 5.88 -8.12
C ARG A 131 -3.75 6.94 -7.35
N ALA A 132 -5.06 6.74 -7.18
CA ALA A 132 -5.87 7.66 -6.41
C ALA A 132 -5.54 7.55 -4.91
N ALA A 133 -5.28 6.34 -4.41
CA ALA A 133 -4.84 6.13 -3.04
C ALA A 133 -3.50 6.81 -2.75
N GLU A 134 -2.51 6.67 -3.65
CA GLU A 134 -1.22 7.37 -3.55
C GLU A 134 -1.39 8.89 -3.50
N TRP A 135 -2.12 9.46 -4.47
CA TRP A 135 -2.30 10.92 -4.57
C TRP A 135 -3.09 11.52 -3.40
N LEU A 136 -4.13 10.83 -2.92
CA LEU A 136 -4.94 11.28 -1.80
C LEU A 136 -4.19 11.16 -0.47
N ALA A 137 -3.46 10.06 -0.25
CA ALA A 137 -2.63 9.92 0.95
C ALA A 137 -1.52 10.98 1.00
N GLY A 138 -0.91 11.30 -0.16
CA GLY A 138 0.11 12.33 -0.27
C GLY A 138 -0.36 13.77 0.05
N GLN A 139 -1.67 14.04 0.04
CA GLN A 139 -2.24 15.34 0.43
C GLN A 139 -2.50 15.47 1.94
N THR A 140 -2.36 14.39 2.70
CA THR A 140 -2.66 14.34 4.14
C THR A 140 -1.40 14.38 5.02
N GLY A 141 -0.23 14.62 4.42
CA GLY A 141 1.08 14.73 5.08
C GLY A 141 1.41 16.13 5.55
#